data_AF-A0A7Y2UXU3-F1
#
_entry.id   AF-A0A7Y2UXU3-F1
#
_cell.length_a   1.000
_cell.length_b   1.000
_cell.length_c   1.000
_cell.angle_alpha   90.00
_cell.angle_beta   90.00
_cell.angle_gamma   90.00
#
_symmetry.space_group_name_H-M   'P 1'
#
loop_
_entity.id
_entity.type
_entity.pdbx_description
1 polymer ?
#
loop_
_entity_poly.entity_id
_entity_poly.type
_entity_poly.pdbx_seq_one_letter_code
_entity_poly.pdbx_strand_id
1 'polypeptide(L)'
;LRNPDGQQLVLDPNYTLDFEGSSNNCISCHQPRDSYEIPATNSSGLYVVNTSRFGPHHGPQATMLEGILGANLPGSEGYPGVASATHRTASSCVSCHMGESTDTSEGLHSWKTTEAVCLQCHTNGIPSELSGFTEDMITLKSLLENVVGEEFETDADGNPVFDADGNPVGTGVPVVGLIVDFAPDDTDRSNSGIFTVEESQAAWNYKTLLEDQSKGTHNPGYSRALLKNSIEALQN
;
A
#
# COMPACT_ATOMS: atom_id res chain seq x y z
N LEU A 1 -20.45 -1.19 18.72
CA LEU A 1 -20.89 -2.14 17.69
C LEU A 1 -19.94 -3.33 17.72
N ARG A 2 -20.45 -4.56 17.58
CA ARG A 2 -19.63 -5.74 17.27
C ARG A 2 -20.19 -6.33 15.98
N ASN A 3 -19.34 -6.44 14.98
CA ASN A 3 -19.53 -7.02 13.67
C ASN A 3 -18.62 -8.26 13.60
N PRO A 4 -19.20 -9.46 13.73
CA PRO A 4 -18.45 -10.71 13.63
C PRO A 4 -18.33 -11.23 12.19
N ASP A 5 -19.01 -10.60 11.23
CA ASP A 5 -19.15 -11.13 9.87
C ASP A 5 -18.04 -10.59 8.96
N GLY A 6 -17.58 -11.42 8.02
CA GLY A 6 -16.65 -10.99 6.98
C GLY A 6 -17.16 -9.77 6.21
N GLN A 7 -16.25 -8.94 5.73
CA GLN A 7 -16.55 -7.69 5.04
C GLN A 7 -16.19 -7.79 3.56
N GLN A 8 -17.10 -7.36 2.68
CA GLN A 8 -16.75 -7.14 1.28
C GLN A 8 -15.72 -6.04 1.19
N LEU A 9 -14.70 -6.27 0.37
CA LEU A 9 -13.66 -5.29 0.12
C LEU A 9 -14.24 -4.16 -0.73
N VAL A 10 -14.04 -2.91 -0.30
CA VAL A 10 -14.61 -1.75 -1.01
C VAL A 10 -14.04 -1.62 -2.42
N LEU A 11 -12.73 -1.86 -2.61
CA LEU A 11 -12.05 -1.85 -3.91
C LEU A 11 -12.28 -3.11 -4.76
N ASP A 12 -12.73 -4.21 -4.16
CA ASP A 12 -13.14 -5.42 -4.89
C ASP A 12 -14.35 -6.06 -4.19
N PRO A 13 -15.58 -5.61 -4.49
CA PRO A 13 -16.79 -6.10 -3.82
C PRO A 13 -17.04 -7.61 -3.99
N ASN A 14 -16.34 -8.28 -4.92
CA ASN A 14 -16.42 -9.72 -5.10
C ASN A 14 -15.53 -10.50 -4.13
N TYR A 15 -14.56 -9.83 -3.50
CA TYR A 15 -13.71 -10.41 -2.47
C TYR A 15 -14.30 -10.14 -1.08
N THR A 16 -14.42 -11.18 -0.26
CA THR A 16 -14.81 -11.06 1.15
C THR A 16 -13.59 -11.28 2.03
N LEU A 17 -13.19 -10.25 2.78
CA LEU A 17 -12.21 -10.37 3.86
C LEU A 17 -12.91 -10.95 5.09
N ASP A 18 -12.41 -12.08 5.59
CA ASP A 18 -12.88 -12.67 6.83
C ASP A 18 -11.69 -13.08 7.70
N PHE A 19 -11.46 -12.32 8.77
CA PHE A 19 -10.43 -12.55 9.78
C PHE A 19 -11.00 -13.20 11.05
N GLU A 20 -12.26 -13.64 10.96
CA GLU A 20 -13.03 -14.28 12.00
C GLU A 20 -13.26 -13.43 13.27
N GLY A 21 -14.36 -13.73 13.95
CA GLY A 21 -14.65 -13.20 15.28
C GLY A 21 -14.55 -11.68 15.37
N SER A 22 -13.84 -11.18 16.39
CA SER A 22 -13.76 -9.74 16.65
C SER A 22 -12.88 -8.97 15.66
N SER A 23 -11.95 -9.62 14.96
CA SER A 23 -11.07 -8.96 13.98
C SER A 23 -11.84 -8.41 12.78
N ASN A 24 -13.03 -8.98 12.49
CA ASN A 24 -13.94 -8.48 11.48
C ASN A 24 -14.48 -7.05 11.77
N ASN A 25 -14.43 -6.61 13.03
CA ASN A 25 -14.69 -5.20 13.37
C ASN A 25 -13.61 -4.27 12.84
N CYS A 26 -12.36 -4.69 12.92
CA CYS A 26 -11.21 -3.87 12.53
C CYS A 26 -11.23 -3.64 11.03
N ILE A 27 -11.43 -4.70 10.24
CA ILE A 27 -11.41 -4.65 8.77
C ILE A 27 -12.59 -3.87 8.18
N SER A 28 -13.65 -3.61 8.95
CA SER A 28 -14.75 -2.73 8.51
C SER A 28 -14.26 -1.31 8.22
N CYS A 29 -13.19 -0.87 8.89
CA CYS A 29 -12.59 0.46 8.71
C CYS A 29 -11.15 0.41 8.19
N HIS A 30 -10.38 -0.63 8.55
CA HIS A 30 -8.99 -0.82 8.13
C HIS A 30 -8.90 -1.59 6.80
N GLN A 31 -9.68 -1.13 5.82
CA GLN A 31 -9.53 -1.50 4.42
C GLN A 31 -9.44 -0.22 3.58
N PRO A 32 -8.71 -0.23 2.46
CA PRO A 32 -8.65 0.91 1.56
C PRO A 32 -10.03 1.34 1.07
N ARG A 33 -10.22 2.64 0.90
CA ARG A 33 -11.40 3.18 0.24
C ARG A 33 -11.30 3.02 -1.28
N ASP A 34 -12.45 2.97 -1.93
CA ASP A 34 -12.54 3.16 -3.37
C ASP A 34 -12.18 4.61 -3.68
N SER A 35 -11.05 4.81 -4.33
CA SER A 35 -10.53 6.15 -4.60
C SER A 35 -9.84 6.22 -5.95
N TYR A 36 -9.01 5.22 -6.28
CA TYR A 36 -8.32 5.16 -7.58
C TYR A 36 -8.13 3.72 -8.01
N GLU A 37 -8.07 3.52 -9.32
CA GLU A 37 -7.74 2.25 -9.92
C GLU A 37 -6.29 1.88 -9.60
N ILE A 38 -6.06 0.60 -9.29
CA ILE A 38 -4.71 0.08 -9.10
C ILE A 38 -4.06 0.00 -10.49
N PRO A 39 -2.88 0.59 -10.70
CA PRO A 39 -2.23 0.53 -12.00
C PRO A 39 -1.99 -0.92 -12.43
N ALA A 40 -2.46 -1.24 -13.63
CA ALA A 40 -2.33 -2.54 -14.24
C ALA A 40 -1.73 -2.40 -15.64
N THR A 41 -1.03 -3.45 -16.10
CA THR A 41 -0.48 -3.50 -17.46
C THR A 41 -1.56 -3.27 -18.49
N ASN A 42 -1.30 -2.35 -19.40
CA ASN A 42 -2.21 -1.98 -20.49
C ASN A 42 -1.42 -1.87 -21.81
N SER A 43 -2.12 -1.63 -22.92
CA SER A 43 -1.52 -1.57 -24.25
C SER A 43 -0.65 -0.35 -24.48
N SER A 44 -0.89 0.75 -23.76
CA SER A 44 -0.14 2.00 -23.91
C SER A 44 1.18 1.98 -23.14
N GLY A 45 1.26 1.17 -22.07
CA GLY A 45 2.36 1.23 -21.10
C GLY A 45 2.34 2.50 -20.24
N LEU A 46 1.29 3.33 -20.35
CA LEU A 46 1.15 4.62 -19.68
C LEU A 46 -0.04 4.61 -18.72
N TYR A 47 0.06 5.45 -17.69
CA TYR A 47 -0.96 5.62 -16.67
C TYR A 47 -1.11 7.11 -16.32
N VAL A 48 -2.36 7.58 -16.20
CA VAL A 48 -2.66 8.97 -15.84
C VAL A 48 -2.85 9.07 -14.34
N VAL A 49 -1.96 9.79 -13.68
CA VAL A 49 -2.13 10.23 -12.30
C VAL A 49 -2.72 11.63 -12.34
N ASN A 50 -4.00 11.79 -12.00
CA ASN A 50 -4.71 13.08 -12.04
C ASN A 50 -5.05 13.61 -10.63
N THR A 51 -4.37 13.11 -9.60
CA THR A 51 -4.64 13.44 -8.20
C THR A 51 -3.34 13.63 -7.43
N SER A 52 -3.39 14.46 -6.38
CA SER A 52 -2.27 14.60 -5.42
C SER A 52 -2.29 13.56 -4.31
N ARG A 53 -3.33 12.72 -4.24
CA ARG A 53 -3.57 11.73 -3.17
C ARG A 53 -3.58 10.31 -3.72
N PHE A 54 -2.81 10.05 -4.76
CA PHE A 54 -2.73 8.74 -5.40
C PHE A 54 -2.29 7.66 -4.41
N GLY A 55 -2.83 6.44 -4.56
CA GLY A 55 -2.60 5.30 -3.67
C GLY A 55 -3.89 4.77 -3.01
N PRO A 56 -3.78 3.69 -2.21
CA PRO A 56 -4.91 3.15 -1.47
C PRO A 56 -5.31 4.14 -0.37
N HIS A 57 -6.39 4.90 -0.59
CA HIS A 57 -6.78 6.00 0.27
C HIS A 57 -7.31 5.52 1.62
N HIS A 58 -6.34 5.45 2.53
CA HIS A 58 -6.34 5.12 3.94
C HIS A 58 -6.82 3.73 4.31
N GLY A 59 -6.04 3.13 5.20
CA GLY A 59 -6.40 1.89 5.87
C GLY A 59 -5.99 0.60 5.15
N PRO A 60 -4.84 0.48 4.48
CA PRO A 60 -4.50 -0.76 3.77
C PRO A 60 -4.15 -1.95 4.69
N GLN A 61 -4.31 -1.84 6.01
CA GLN A 61 -3.81 -2.86 6.94
C GLN A 61 -4.44 -4.24 6.72
N ALA A 62 -5.76 -4.32 6.49
CA ALA A 62 -6.39 -5.62 6.23
C ALA A 62 -5.91 -6.21 4.89
N THR A 63 -5.80 -5.41 3.84
CA THR A 63 -5.37 -5.88 2.52
C THR A 63 -3.88 -6.24 2.51
N MET A 64 -3.06 -5.53 3.27
CA MET A 64 -1.65 -5.88 3.49
C MET A 64 -1.49 -7.19 4.25
N LEU A 65 -2.22 -7.36 5.36
CA LEU A 65 -2.23 -8.62 6.11
C LEU A 65 -2.73 -9.80 5.26
N GLU A 66 -3.72 -9.55 4.40
CA GLU A 66 -4.24 -10.53 3.43
C GLU A 66 -3.24 -10.82 2.29
N GLY A 67 -2.40 -9.86 1.91
CA GLY A 67 -1.49 -9.99 0.77
C GLY A 67 -2.13 -9.67 -0.58
N ILE A 68 -3.02 -8.66 -0.62
CA ILE A 68 -3.74 -8.22 -1.82
C ILE A 68 -3.69 -6.69 -1.97
N LEU A 69 -4.15 -6.20 -3.12
CA LEU A 69 -4.27 -4.79 -3.50
C LEU A 69 -2.97 -3.97 -3.55
N GLY A 70 -1.80 -4.59 -3.43
CA GLY A 70 -0.58 -4.04 -4.01
C GLY A 70 -0.56 -4.23 -5.52
N ALA A 71 0.25 -3.46 -6.22
CA ALA A 71 0.51 -3.62 -7.64
C ALA A 71 1.69 -4.57 -7.84
N ASN A 72 1.43 -5.81 -8.25
CA ASN A 72 2.48 -6.80 -8.41
C ASN A 72 3.36 -6.48 -9.62
N LEU A 73 4.63 -6.19 -9.37
CA LEU A 73 5.67 -5.94 -10.38
C LEU A 73 6.55 -7.18 -10.55
N PRO A 74 7.01 -7.49 -11.78
CA PRO A 74 8.04 -8.51 -11.98
C PRO A 74 9.32 -8.10 -11.26
N GLY A 75 10.06 -9.07 -10.72
CA GLY A 75 11.30 -8.81 -10.01
C GLY A 75 11.87 -10.08 -9.38
N SER A 76 12.94 -9.91 -8.60
CA SER A 76 13.67 -11.01 -7.98
C SER A 76 12.95 -11.66 -6.79
N GLU A 77 12.02 -10.94 -6.17
CA GLU A 77 11.25 -11.45 -5.04
C GLU A 77 9.90 -12.04 -5.48
N GLY A 78 9.64 -13.28 -5.06
CA GLY A 78 8.34 -13.91 -5.27
C GLY A 78 7.29 -13.40 -4.30
N TYR A 79 6.10 -13.07 -4.81
CA TYR A 79 4.96 -12.76 -3.96
C TYR A 79 4.46 -14.01 -3.22
N PRO A 80 4.23 -13.94 -1.90
CA PRO A 80 3.56 -15.02 -1.18
C PRO A 80 2.12 -15.20 -1.65
N GLY A 81 1.51 -16.34 -1.33
CA GLY A 81 0.11 -16.58 -1.63
C GLY A 81 -0.80 -15.63 -0.87
N VAL A 82 -1.96 -15.32 -1.46
CA VAL A 82 -3.04 -14.64 -0.76
C VAL A 82 -3.37 -15.41 0.52
N ALA A 83 -3.67 -14.69 1.59
CA ALA A 83 -4.03 -15.24 2.89
C ALA A 83 -2.95 -16.10 3.58
N SER A 84 -1.70 -16.10 3.08
CA SER A 84 -0.67 -17.04 3.55
C SER A 84 0.27 -16.49 4.63
N ALA A 85 0.15 -15.24 5.03
CA ALA A 85 1.03 -14.65 6.04
C ALA A 85 0.85 -15.35 7.39
N THR A 86 1.94 -15.73 8.07
CA THR A 86 1.86 -16.37 9.39
C THR A 86 1.14 -15.49 10.41
N HIS A 87 1.30 -14.17 10.36
CA HIS A 87 0.58 -13.23 11.23
C HIS A 87 -0.93 -13.19 10.96
N ARG A 88 -1.36 -13.66 9.80
CA ARG A 88 -2.78 -13.84 9.47
C ARG A 88 -3.28 -15.25 9.85
N THR A 89 -2.51 -16.29 9.55
CA THR A 89 -2.98 -17.69 9.73
C THR A 89 -2.81 -18.22 11.15
N ALA A 90 -1.93 -17.63 11.94
CA ALA A 90 -1.62 -18.06 13.31
C ALA A 90 -1.91 -16.96 14.36
N SER A 91 -2.44 -15.82 13.95
CA SER A 91 -2.78 -14.71 14.84
C SER A 91 -4.01 -13.96 14.30
N SER A 92 -4.36 -12.84 14.93
CA SER A 92 -5.46 -11.99 14.53
C SER A 92 -5.18 -10.55 14.97
N CYS A 93 -5.94 -9.58 14.45
CA CYS A 93 -5.81 -8.17 14.84
C CYS A 93 -5.91 -8.01 16.36
N VAL A 94 -6.91 -8.67 16.98
CA VAL A 94 -7.13 -8.58 18.43
C VAL A 94 -6.07 -9.34 19.24
N SER A 95 -5.48 -10.40 18.69
CA SER A 95 -4.43 -11.17 19.38
C SER A 95 -3.17 -10.33 19.61
N CYS A 96 -2.84 -9.42 18.69
CA CYS A 96 -1.69 -8.54 18.82
C CYS A 96 -2.06 -7.18 19.45
N HIS A 97 -3.10 -6.52 18.92
CA HIS A 97 -3.42 -5.14 19.30
C HIS A 97 -4.24 -5.03 20.59
N MET A 98 -4.94 -6.10 20.97
CA MET A 98 -5.76 -6.14 22.20
C MET A 98 -5.23 -7.13 23.23
N GLY A 99 -3.93 -7.42 23.18
CA GLY A 99 -3.26 -8.26 24.17
C GLY A 99 -3.48 -7.76 25.60
N GLU A 100 -3.38 -8.67 26.56
CA GLU A 100 -3.46 -8.30 27.97
C GLU A 100 -2.31 -7.35 28.33
N SER A 101 -2.63 -6.27 29.03
CA SER A 101 -1.65 -5.39 29.65
C SER A 101 -2.18 -4.84 30.97
N THR A 102 -1.26 -4.51 31.88
CA THR A 102 -1.54 -3.73 33.09
C THR A 102 -1.39 -2.23 32.87
N ASP A 103 -0.78 -1.82 31.75
CA ASP A 103 -0.68 -0.43 31.32
C ASP A 103 -1.80 -0.13 30.31
N THR A 104 -2.67 0.82 30.64
CA THR A 104 -3.80 1.20 29.77
C THR A 104 -3.39 1.91 28.47
N SER A 105 -2.11 2.27 28.32
CA SER A 105 -1.57 2.91 27.12
C SER A 105 -1.13 1.90 26.04
N GLU A 106 -1.13 0.61 26.36
CA GLU A 106 -0.83 -0.50 25.46
C GLU A 106 -1.77 -1.70 25.68
N GLY A 107 -1.89 -2.57 24.68
CA GLY A 107 -2.86 -3.66 24.66
C GLY A 107 -4.31 -3.19 24.83
N LEU A 108 -5.18 -4.12 25.24
CA LEU A 108 -6.58 -3.85 25.58
C LEU A 108 -7.27 -2.97 24.52
N HIS A 109 -7.98 -1.91 24.94
CA HIS A 109 -8.65 -0.96 24.03
C HIS A 109 -7.77 0.24 23.64
N SER A 110 -6.46 0.22 23.94
CA SER A 110 -5.52 1.19 23.37
C SER A 110 -5.17 0.86 21.91
N TRP A 111 -5.33 -0.42 21.54
CA TRP A 111 -4.96 -1.01 20.25
C TRP A 111 -3.47 -0.90 19.89
N LYS A 112 -2.61 -0.46 20.82
CA LYS A 112 -1.17 -0.55 20.65
C LYS A 112 -0.71 -1.95 21.06
N THR A 113 0.16 -2.57 20.29
CA THR A 113 0.72 -3.88 20.65
C THR A 113 1.60 -3.77 21.90
N THR A 114 1.67 -4.83 22.71
CA THR A 114 2.69 -4.97 23.75
C THR A 114 3.85 -5.82 23.24
N GLU A 115 5.03 -5.76 23.85
CA GLU A 115 6.13 -6.67 23.48
C GLU A 115 5.78 -8.14 23.81
N ALA A 116 4.99 -8.35 24.87
CA ALA A 116 4.65 -9.67 25.38
C ALA A 116 3.85 -10.54 24.38
N VAL A 117 2.97 -9.95 23.55
CA VAL A 117 2.22 -10.72 22.54
C VAL A 117 3.15 -11.27 21.46
N CYS A 118 4.19 -10.52 21.08
CA CYS A 118 5.14 -10.92 20.06
C CYS A 118 6.03 -12.08 20.57
N LEU A 119 6.45 -12.02 21.84
CA LEU A 119 7.29 -13.05 22.48
C LEU A 119 6.62 -14.42 22.59
N GLN A 120 5.30 -14.52 22.40
CA GLN A 120 4.58 -15.81 22.37
C GLN A 120 5.03 -16.69 21.20
N CYS A 121 5.51 -16.09 20.10
CA CYS A 121 6.00 -16.81 18.92
C CYS A 121 7.46 -16.46 18.58
N HIS A 122 7.89 -15.22 18.85
CA HIS A 122 9.24 -14.72 18.54
C HIS A 122 10.20 -14.87 19.74
N THR A 123 10.50 -16.10 20.14
CA THR A 123 11.34 -16.37 21.32
C THR A 123 12.82 -16.00 21.14
N ASN A 124 13.25 -15.73 19.91
CA ASN A 124 14.64 -15.41 19.55
C ASN A 124 14.84 -13.91 19.25
N GLY A 125 13.96 -13.07 19.78
CA GLY A 125 13.97 -11.63 19.56
C GLY A 125 12.92 -11.18 18.55
N ILE A 126 12.49 -9.92 18.71
CA ILE A 126 11.47 -9.29 17.91
C ILE A 126 12.14 -8.20 17.07
N PRO A 127 12.08 -8.27 15.73
CA PRO A 127 12.60 -7.21 14.90
C PRO A 127 11.70 -5.96 15.01
N SER A 128 12.30 -4.76 14.97
CA SER A 128 11.55 -3.49 15.00
C SER A 128 10.85 -3.17 13.67
N GLU A 129 11.20 -3.87 12.61
CA GLU A 129 10.65 -3.76 11.26
C GLU A 129 11.01 -5.00 10.43
N LEU A 130 10.37 -5.14 9.27
CA LEU A 130 10.91 -5.98 8.21
C LEU A 130 12.35 -5.53 7.90
N SER A 131 13.32 -6.45 7.97
CA SER A 131 14.73 -6.12 7.73
C SER A 131 14.93 -5.39 6.41
N GLY A 132 15.50 -4.18 6.48
CA GLY A 132 15.77 -3.29 5.35
C GLY A 132 14.63 -2.33 5.01
N PHE A 133 13.46 -2.45 5.63
CA PHE A 133 12.25 -1.72 5.23
C PHE A 133 12.44 -0.20 5.17
N THR A 134 12.99 0.41 6.23
CA THR A 134 13.13 1.88 6.25
C THR A 134 14.12 2.37 5.18
N GLU A 135 15.24 1.66 4.99
CA GLU A 135 16.25 2.01 3.98
C GLU A 135 15.72 1.83 2.56
N ASP A 136 15.03 0.73 2.30
CA ASP A 136 14.43 0.44 1.00
C ASP A 136 13.27 1.42 0.70
N MET A 137 12.47 1.83 1.69
CA MET A 137 11.44 2.87 1.51
C MET A 137 12.04 4.23 1.14
N ILE A 138 13.16 4.62 1.74
CA ILE A 138 13.90 5.84 1.38
C ILE A 138 14.42 5.72 -0.06
N THR A 139 14.95 4.55 -0.43
CA THR A 139 15.44 4.29 -1.78
C THR A 139 14.32 4.39 -2.82
N LEU A 140 13.19 3.73 -2.56
CA LEU A 140 12.03 3.76 -3.45
C LEU A 140 11.47 5.18 -3.60
N LYS A 141 11.33 5.93 -2.49
CA LYS A 141 10.92 7.34 -2.54
C LYS A 141 11.85 8.17 -3.42
N SER A 142 13.16 8.06 -3.20
CA SER A 142 14.16 8.79 -3.98
C SER A 142 14.07 8.48 -5.48
N LEU A 143 13.88 7.21 -5.86
CA LEU A 143 13.66 6.85 -7.26
C LEU A 143 12.40 7.52 -7.82
N LEU A 144 11.29 7.44 -7.09
CA LEU A 144 10.00 8.03 -7.46
C LEU A 144 9.99 9.57 -7.48
N GLU A 145 10.90 10.23 -6.78
CA GLU A 145 11.12 11.68 -6.86
C GLU A 145 11.87 12.10 -8.13
N ASN A 146 12.54 11.15 -8.79
CA ASN A 146 13.40 11.41 -9.95
C ASN A 146 12.85 10.86 -11.27
N VAL A 147 11.75 10.09 -11.26
CA VAL A 147 11.05 9.69 -12.50
C VAL A 147 10.59 10.92 -13.27
N VAL A 148 10.51 10.81 -14.60
CA VAL A 148 10.10 11.93 -15.47
C VAL A 148 8.90 11.49 -16.30
N GLY A 149 7.73 11.99 -15.90
CA GLY A 149 6.50 11.87 -16.68
C GLY A 149 6.28 13.09 -17.58
N GLU A 150 5.04 13.21 -18.05
CA GLU A 150 4.60 14.29 -18.94
C GLU A 150 3.26 14.87 -18.46
N GLU A 151 3.05 16.17 -18.60
CA GLU A 151 1.75 16.78 -18.32
C GLU A 151 0.71 16.28 -19.34
N PHE A 152 -0.50 15.92 -18.88
CA PHE A 152 -1.59 15.52 -19.78
C PHE A 152 -2.37 16.71 -20.32
N GLU A 153 -2.84 16.60 -21.56
CA GLU A 153 -3.84 17.52 -22.11
C GLU A 153 -5.17 17.38 -21.35
N THR A 154 -5.87 18.49 -21.20
CA THR A 154 -7.18 18.53 -20.54
C THR A 154 -8.27 18.99 -21.51
N ASP A 155 -9.46 18.40 -21.35
CA ASP A 155 -10.67 18.87 -22.03
C ASP A 155 -11.21 20.16 -21.37
N ALA A 156 -12.36 20.65 -21.87
CA ALA A 156 -12.98 21.86 -21.35
C ALA A 156 -13.44 21.76 -19.88
N ASP A 157 -13.60 20.53 -19.37
CA ASP A 157 -14.03 20.23 -18.00
C ASP A 157 -12.83 19.92 -17.08
N GLY A 158 -11.60 19.92 -17.61
CA GLY A 158 -10.38 19.63 -16.87
C GLY A 158 -10.04 18.15 -16.74
N ASN A 159 -10.72 17.27 -17.50
CA ASN A 159 -10.41 15.84 -17.49
C ASN A 159 -9.26 15.52 -18.45
N PRO A 160 -8.44 14.48 -18.18
CA PRO A 160 -7.41 14.03 -19.10
C PRO A 160 -7.98 13.63 -20.47
N VAL A 161 -7.32 14.06 -21.54
CA VAL A 161 -7.67 13.70 -22.92
C VAL A 161 -7.03 12.37 -23.30
N PHE A 162 -7.79 11.52 -23.98
CA PHE A 162 -7.32 10.25 -24.54
C PHE A 162 -7.54 10.23 -26.06
N ASP A 163 -6.62 9.59 -26.79
CA ASP A 163 -6.74 9.40 -28.23
C ASP A 163 -7.76 8.30 -28.60
N ALA A 164 -7.91 8.03 -29.90
CA ALA A 164 -8.86 7.04 -30.39
C ALA A 164 -8.54 5.59 -29.94
N ASP A 165 -7.29 5.32 -29.56
CA ASP A 165 -6.81 4.03 -29.09
C ASP A 165 -6.85 3.93 -27.55
N GLY A 166 -7.24 5.00 -26.87
CA GLY A 166 -7.32 5.08 -25.40
C GLY A 166 -5.99 5.43 -24.73
N ASN A 167 -4.99 5.91 -25.47
CA ASN A 167 -3.73 6.39 -24.89
C ASN A 167 -3.90 7.82 -24.38
N PRO A 168 -3.31 8.18 -23.23
CA PRO A 168 -3.36 9.55 -22.75
C PRO A 168 -2.56 10.48 -23.67
N VAL A 169 -3.09 11.67 -23.90
CA VAL A 169 -2.44 12.70 -24.74
C VAL A 169 -1.66 13.65 -23.84
N GLY A 170 -0.36 13.81 -24.10
CA GLY A 170 0.54 14.70 -23.37
C GLY A 170 0.75 16.07 -24.03
N THR A 171 1.15 17.07 -23.25
CA THR A 171 1.41 18.45 -23.73
C THR A 171 2.86 18.66 -24.21
N GLY A 172 3.74 17.67 -24.03
CA GLY A 172 5.17 17.75 -24.22
C GLY A 172 5.94 18.38 -23.04
N VAL A 173 5.24 18.81 -21.98
CA VAL A 173 5.87 19.43 -20.80
C VAL A 173 6.28 18.34 -19.80
N PRO A 174 7.56 18.25 -19.41
CA PRO A 174 8.01 17.22 -18.48
C PRO A 174 7.52 17.49 -17.06
N VAL A 175 7.09 16.43 -16.37
CA VAL A 175 6.75 16.41 -14.94
C VAL A 175 7.78 15.57 -14.21
N VAL A 176 8.58 16.22 -13.35
CA VAL A 176 9.63 15.54 -12.59
C VAL A 176 9.08 15.11 -11.23
N GLY A 177 9.29 13.84 -10.89
CA GLY A 177 8.88 13.19 -9.65
C GLY A 177 7.40 12.83 -9.67
N LEU A 178 7.09 11.54 -9.50
CA LEU A 178 5.73 11.08 -9.28
C LEU A 178 5.33 11.20 -7.81
N ILE A 179 6.25 10.88 -6.90
CA ILE A 179 6.10 11.15 -5.46
C ILE A 179 6.89 12.41 -5.11
N VAL A 180 6.31 13.28 -4.30
CA VAL A 180 6.95 14.53 -3.86
C VAL A 180 6.65 14.83 -2.40
N ASP A 181 7.62 15.45 -1.74
CA ASP A 181 7.44 16.06 -0.42
C ASP A 181 6.61 17.33 -0.50
N PHE A 182 5.51 17.36 0.25
CA PHE A 182 4.74 18.58 0.44
C PHE A 182 5.13 19.23 1.77
N ALA A 183 5.93 20.29 1.71
CA ALA A 183 6.15 21.15 2.87
C ALA A 183 4.91 22.02 3.12
N PRO A 184 4.53 22.31 4.39
CA PRO A 184 5.28 22.05 5.62
C PRO A 184 4.83 20.81 6.40
N ASP A 185 3.91 20.01 5.88
CA ASP A 185 3.30 18.89 6.64
C ASP A 185 4.07 17.57 6.55
N ASP A 186 5.15 17.53 5.75
CA ASP A 186 5.97 16.33 5.50
C ASP A 186 5.09 15.15 5.05
N THR A 187 4.03 15.47 4.29
CA THR A 187 3.16 14.46 3.71
C THR A 187 3.59 14.20 2.28
N ASP A 188 3.94 12.94 2.00
CA ASP A 188 4.20 12.52 0.63
C ASP A 188 2.90 12.70 -0.18
N ARG A 189 2.99 13.46 -1.27
CA ARG A 189 1.92 13.65 -2.27
C ARG A 189 2.31 12.96 -3.57
N SER A 190 1.46 13.12 -4.58
CA SER A 190 1.78 12.77 -5.96
C SER A 190 1.66 13.97 -6.88
N ASN A 191 2.55 14.08 -7.86
CA ASN A 191 2.34 15.00 -8.97
C ASN A 191 1.29 14.43 -9.93
N SER A 192 0.56 15.32 -10.58
CA SER A 192 -0.31 14.93 -11.68
C SER A 192 0.47 14.89 -12.98
N GLY A 193 0.24 13.85 -13.79
CA GLY A 193 0.95 13.61 -15.03
C GLY A 193 0.66 12.22 -15.61
N ILE A 194 1.20 12.00 -16.80
CA ILE A 194 1.30 10.72 -17.47
C ILE A 194 2.66 10.13 -17.08
N PHE A 195 2.62 8.97 -16.45
CA PHE A 195 3.81 8.19 -16.11
C PHE A 195 3.70 6.81 -16.76
N THR A 196 4.78 6.04 -16.75
CA THR A 196 4.66 4.64 -17.15
C THR A 196 3.79 3.87 -16.16
N VAL A 197 3.20 2.77 -16.62
CA VAL A 197 2.49 1.84 -15.74
C VAL A 197 3.41 1.36 -14.63
N GLU A 198 4.66 0.99 -14.94
CA GLU A 198 5.60 0.46 -13.96
C GLU A 198 5.94 1.50 -12.86
N GLU A 199 6.18 2.75 -13.23
CA GLU A 199 6.38 3.85 -12.26
C GLU A 199 5.14 4.06 -11.38
N SER A 200 3.96 4.00 -11.98
CA SER A 200 2.70 4.16 -11.27
C SER A 200 2.41 3.00 -10.32
N GLN A 201 2.75 1.77 -10.71
CA GLN A 201 2.69 0.58 -9.84
C GLN A 201 3.66 0.70 -8.67
N ALA A 202 4.89 1.15 -8.92
CA ALA A 202 5.88 1.39 -7.87
C ALA A 202 5.41 2.47 -6.88
N ALA A 203 4.82 3.56 -7.36
CA ALA A 203 4.23 4.59 -6.51
C ALA A 203 3.02 4.09 -5.71
N TRP A 204 2.17 3.27 -6.31
CA TRP A 204 1.05 2.62 -5.61
C TRP A 204 1.57 1.75 -4.46
N ASN A 205 2.59 0.95 -4.71
CA ASN A 205 3.22 0.10 -3.70
C ASN A 205 3.86 0.91 -2.58
N TYR A 206 4.59 1.98 -2.92
CA TYR A 206 5.15 2.91 -1.95
C TYR A 206 4.07 3.45 -1.00
N LYS A 207 2.96 3.97 -1.54
CA LYS A 207 1.84 4.49 -0.75
C LYS A 207 1.18 3.41 0.10
N THR A 208 1.00 2.22 -0.46
CA THR A 208 0.43 1.07 0.27
C THR A 208 1.28 0.73 1.50
N LEU A 209 2.61 0.62 1.33
CA LEU A 209 3.55 0.30 2.41
C LEU A 209 3.65 1.43 3.43
N LEU A 210 3.61 2.68 2.98
CA LEU A 210 3.62 3.86 3.84
C LEU A 210 2.35 3.92 4.71
N GLU A 211 1.18 3.76 4.10
CA GLU A 211 -0.11 3.90 4.80
C GLU A 211 -0.45 2.70 5.70
N ASP A 212 0.19 1.55 5.48
CA ASP A 212 0.07 0.38 6.35
C ASP A 212 0.64 0.64 7.76
N GLN A 213 1.67 1.49 7.87
CA GLN A 213 2.30 1.93 9.13
C GLN A 213 2.90 0.80 10.00
N SER A 214 2.89 -0.45 9.53
CA SER A 214 3.40 -1.59 10.30
C SER A 214 4.90 -1.85 10.09
N LYS A 215 5.56 -1.07 9.23
CA LYS A 215 6.94 -1.33 8.76
C LYS A 215 7.15 -2.74 8.22
N GLY A 216 6.15 -3.25 7.50
CA GLY A 216 6.12 -4.59 6.92
C GLY A 216 5.74 -5.72 7.89
N THR A 217 5.55 -5.45 9.18
CA THR A 217 5.11 -6.44 10.17
C THR A 217 3.82 -7.17 9.80
N HIS A 218 2.78 -6.54 9.25
CA HIS A 218 1.53 -7.24 8.94
C HIS A 218 1.73 -8.40 7.97
N ASN A 219 2.55 -8.22 6.94
CA ASN A 219 2.90 -9.29 6.00
C ASN A 219 4.33 -9.14 5.49
N PRO A 220 5.34 -9.66 6.21
CA PRO A 220 6.75 -9.44 5.89
C PRO A 220 7.16 -9.94 4.51
N GLY A 221 6.56 -11.04 4.04
CA GLY A 221 6.84 -11.59 2.72
C GLY A 221 6.28 -10.70 1.60
N TYR A 222 5.03 -10.26 1.74
CA TYR A 222 4.39 -9.41 0.74
C TYR A 222 5.00 -8.02 0.70
N SER A 223 5.27 -7.41 1.86
CA SER A 223 5.93 -6.11 1.95
C SER A 223 7.32 -6.11 1.32
N ARG A 224 8.10 -7.19 1.53
CA ARG A 224 9.41 -7.34 0.88
C ARG A 224 9.28 -7.40 -0.64
N ALA A 225 8.34 -8.21 -1.15
CA ALA A 225 8.15 -8.37 -2.58
C ALA A 225 7.67 -7.07 -3.26
N LEU A 226 6.70 -6.37 -2.66
CA LEU A 226 6.27 -5.06 -3.15
C LEU A 226 7.43 -4.07 -3.21
N LEU A 227 8.23 -3.99 -2.14
CA LEU A 227 9.28 -3.00 -2.02
C LEU A 227 10.45 -3.25 -2.97
N LYS A 228 11.00 -4.47 -2.96
CA LYS A 228 12.14 -4.83 -3.82
C LYS A 228 11.81 -4.82 -5.30
N ASN A 229 10.68 -5.39 -5.71
CA ASN A 229 10.32 -5.41 -7.12
C ASN A 229 9.99 -4.00 -7.64
N SER A 230 9.47 -3.10 -6.78
CA SER A 230 9.27 -1.69 -7.15
C SER A 230 10.60 -0.95 -7.33
N ILE A 231 11.59 -1.18 -6.47
CA ILE A 231 12.93 -0.61 -6.62
C ILE A 231 13.59 -1.13 -7.89
N GLU A 232 13.55 -2.43 -8.13
CA GLU A 232 14.12 -3.05 -9.34
C GLU A 232 13.48 -2.51 -10.62
N ALA A 233 12.15 -2.36 -10.65
CA ALA A 233 11.44 -1.82 -11.79
C ALA A 233 11.90 -0.39 -12.17
N LEU A 234 12.24 0.44 -11.17
CA LEU A 234 12.69 1.82 -11.39
C LEU A 234 14.19 1.97 -11.69
N GLN A 235 14.96 0.89 -11.61
CA GLN A 235 16.41 0.89 -11.83
C GLN A 235 16.82 0.25 -13.16
N ASN A 236 15.87 -0.32 -13.89
CA ASN A 236 16.10 -1.04 -15.15
C ASN A 236 16.03 -0.14 -16.39
#